data_AF-A0A259SR17-F1
#
_entry.id   AF-A0A259SR17-F1
#
_cell.length_a   1.000
_cell.length_b   1.000
_cell.length_c   1.000
_cell.angle_alpha   90.00
_cell.angle_beta   90.00
_cell.angle_gamma   90.00
#
_symmetry.space_group_name_H-M   'P 1'
#
loop_
_entity.id
_entity.type
_entity.pdbx_description
1 polymer ?
#
loop_
_entity_poly.entity_id
_entity_poly.type
_entity_poly.pdbx_seq_one_letter_code
_entity_poly.pdbx_strand_id
1 'polypeptide(L)'
;MPYADRVHQRYAGWLRQQEQAGVTYTAVERWWLDNVTDVIAASAGISAEDLETAPFAERGGVDGAIRDLGGQHTVELLRTLNEELTA
;
A
#
# COMPACT_ATOMS: atom_id res chain seq x y z
N MET A 1 -16.43 -13.80 -6.79
CA MET A 1 -15.89 -12.42 -6.77
C MET A 1 -14.49 -12.45 -7.35
N PRO A 2 -14.16 -11.61 -8.35
CA PRO A 2 -12.82 -11.44 -8.89
C PRO A 2 -11.76 -11.22 -7.80
N TYR A 3 -10.51 -11.59 -8.07
CA TYR A 3 -9.42 -11.43 -7.09
C TYR A 3 -9.16 -9.96 -6.76
N ALA A 4 -9.04 -9.11 -7.77
CA ALA A 4 -8.84 -7.67 -7.60
C ALA A 4 -9.92 -7.03 -6.70
N ASP A 5 -11.20 -7.33 -6.95
CA ASP A 5 -12.29 -6.83 -6.11
C ASP A 5 -12.11 -7.26 -4.65
N ARG A 6 -11.64 -8.49 -4.39
CA ARG A 6 -11.43 -8.99 -3.01
C ARG A 6 -10.30 -8.23 -2.31
N VAL A 7 -9.23 -7.93 -3.04
CA VAL A 7 -8.12 -7.10 -2.55
C VAL A 7 -8.61 -5.71 -2.17
N HIS A 8 -9.39 -5.05 -3.03
CA HIS A 8 -9.96 -3.73 -2.71
C HIS A 8 -10.94 -3.77 -1.53
N GLN A 9 -11.77 -4.80 -1.42
CA GLN A 9 -12.66 -4.97 -0.27
C GLN A 9 -11.87 -5.12 1.04
N ARG A 10 -10.78 -5.91 1.03
CA ARG A 10 -9.89 -6.07 2.18
C ARG A 10 -9.19 -4.76 2.53
N TYR A 11 -8.71 -4.02 1.53
CA TYR A 11 -8.08 -2.73 1.73
C TYR A 11 -9.02 -1.71 2.38
N ALA A 12 -10.28 -1.61 1.91
CA ALA A 12 -11.29 -0.79 2.56
C ALA A 12 -11.61 -1.24 3.99
N GLY A 13 -11.54 -2.55 4.26
CA GLY A 13 -11.65 -3.10 5.62
C GLY A 13 -10.49 -2.69 6.52
N TRP A 14 -9.26 -2.90 6.04
CA TRP A 14 -8.02 -2.56 6.73
C TRP A 14 -7.95 -1.07 7.06
N LEU A 15 -8.29 -0.18 6.12
CA LEU A 15 -8.34 1.27 6.36
C LEU A 15 -9.29 1.67 7.49
N ARG A 16 -10.48 1.04 7.55
CA ARG A 16 -11.42 1.29 8.65
C ARG A 16 -10.88 0.81 9.99
N GLN A 17 -10.12 -0.29 10.00
CA GLN A 17 -9.47 -0.75 11.24
C GLN A 17 -8.39 0.24 11.69
N GLN A 18 -7.59 0.77 10.76
CA GLN A 18 -6.59 1.81 11.06
C GLN A 18 -7.25 3.07 11.63
N GLU A 19 -8.34 3.54 11.01
CA GLU A 19 -9.12 4.69 11.48
C GLU A 19 -9.68 4.46 12.90
N GLN A 20 -10.24 3.27 13.16
CA GLN A 20 -10.74 2.89 14.50
C GLN A 20 -9.63 2.82 15.54
N ALA A 21 -8.40 2.51 15.13
CA ALA A 21 -7.20 2.54 15.98
C ALA A 21 -6.63 3.97 16.16
N GLY A 22 -7.27 4.99 15.57
CA GLY A 22 -6.84 6.39 15.67
C GLY A 22 -5.75 6.78 14.67
N VAL A 23 -5.43 5.92 13.69
CA VAL A 23 -4.48 6.22 12.62
C VAL A 23 -5.21 6.97 11.51
N THR A 24 -4.69 8.15 11.14
CA THR A 24 -5.18 8.92 10.00
C THR A 24 -4.06 9.10 9.00
N TYR A 25 -4.27 8.66 7.77
CA TYR A 25 -3.34 8.86 6.67
C TYR A 25 -3.60 10.18 5.96
N THR A 26 -2.54 10.93 5.70
CA THR A 26 -2.53 12.12 4.85
C THR A 26 -2.83 11.75 3.40
N ALA A 27 -3.19 12.74 2.57
CA ALA A 27 -3.40 12.53 1.14
C ALA A 27 -2.16 11.94 0.42
N VAL A 28 -0.96 12.28 0.90
CA VAL A 28 0.30 11.76 0.34
C VAL A 28 0.47 10.27 0.68
N GLU A 29 0.25 9.88 1.93
CA GLU A 29 0.31 8.48 2.35
C GLU A 29 -0.79 7.65 1.66
N ARG A 30 -2.00 8.21 1.55
CA ARG A 30 -3.12 7.56 0.85
C ARG A 30 -2.79 7.27 -0.60
N TRP A 31 -2.14 8.20 -1.30
CA TRP A 31 -1.71 7.95 -2.67
C TRP A 31 -0.81 6.72 -2.77
N TRP A 32 0.16 6.55 -1.87
CA TRP A 32 1.01 5.36 -1.85
C TRP A 32 0.19 4.10 -1.56
N LEU A 33 -0.61 4.10 -0.50
CA LEU A 33 -1.39 2.94 -0.10
C LEU A 33 -2.39 2.48 -1.18
N ASP A 34 -3.05 3.44 -1.84
CA ASP A 34 -4.01 3.17 -2.91
C ASP A 34 -3.29 2.53 -4.12
N ASN A 35 -2.17 3.10 -4.58
CA ASN A 35 -1.42 2.56 -5.73
C ASN A 35 -0.74 1.22 -5.42
N VAL A 36 -0.25 1.02 -4.20
CA VAL A 36 0.29 -0.28 -3.76
C VAL A 36 -0.82 -1.35 -3.79
N THR A 37 -2.02 -0.99 -3.36
CA THR A 37 -3.18 -1.89 -3.42
C THR A 37 -3.52 -2.27 -4.86
N ASP A 38 -3.44 -1.32 -5.80
CA ASP A 38 -3.68 -1.59 -7.22
C ASP A 38 -2.66 -2.58 -7.80
N VAL A 39 -1.38 -2.46 -7.43
CA VAL A 39 -0.36 -3.46 -7.80
C VAL A 39 -0.71 -4.82 -7.22
N ILE A 40 -0.97 -4.92 -5.91
CA ILE A 40 -1.33 -6.19 -5.26
C ILE A 40 -2.58 -6.81 -5.90
N ALA A 41 -3.56 -6.01 -6.29
CA ALA A 41 -4.77 -6.47 -6.96
C ALA A 41 -4.49 -7.09 -8.34
N ALA A 42 -3.44 -6.62 -9.02
CA ALA A 42 -3.02 -7.09 -10.34
C ALA A 42 -2.03 -8.26 -10.30
N SER A 43 -1.09 -8.27 -9.35
CA SER A 43 0.05 -9.20 -9.32
C SER A 43 0.09 -10.13 -8.09
N ALA A 44 -0.87 -10.01 -7.17
CA ALA A 44 -0.92 -10.72 -5.89
C ALA A 44 0.24 -10.42 -4.94
N GLY A 45 0.91 -9.28 -5.12
CA GLY A 45 1.92 -8.78 -4.19
C GLY A 45 2.67 -7.57 -4.74
N ILE A 46 3.28 -6.80 -3.85
CA ILE A 46 4.22 -5.73 -4.20
C ILE A 46 5.63 -6.05 -3.71
N SER A 47 6.62 -5.68 -4.50
CA SER A 47 8.04 -5.76 -4.20
C SER A 47 8.72 -4.38 -4.26
N ALA A 48 9.97 -4.30 -3.83
CA ALA A 48 10.76 -3.08 -3.99
C ALA A 48 10.99 -2.73 -5.47
N GLU A 49 11.05 -3.74 -6.35
CA GLU A 49 11.24 -3.56 -7.79
C GLU A 49 10.04 -2.87 -8.44
N ASP A 50 8.82 -3.16 -7.96
CA ASP A 50 7.61 -2.48 -8.43
C ASP A 50 7.65 -0.99 -8.09
N LEU A 51 8.24 -0.62 -6.94
CA LEU A 51 8.40 0.78 -6.54
C LEU A 51 9.40 1.54 -7.43
N GLU A 52 10.27 0.85 -8.16
CA GLU A 52 11.17 1.47 -9.13
C GLU A 52 10.52 1.68 -10.50
N THR A 53 9.21 1.44 -10.61
CA THR A 53 8.42 1.66 -11.83
C THR A 53 7.37 2.75 -11.65
N ALA A 54 6.84 3.29 -12.76
CA ALA A 54 5.76 4.26 -12.69
C ALA A 54 4.48 3.61 -12.11
N PRO A 55 3.73 4.33 -11.25
CA PRO A 55 3.89 5.76 -10.95
C PRO A 55 4.82 6.05 -9.76
N PHE A 56 5.32 5.04 -9.06
CA PHE A 56 6.14 5.21 -7.86
C PHE A 56 7.49 5.86 -8.12
N ALA A 57 8.16 5.47 -9.22
CA ALA A 57 9.44 6.04 -9.65
C ALA A 57 9.36 7.57 -9.83
N GLU A 58 8.22 8.08 -10.33
CA GLU A 58 7.98 9.52 -10.50
C GLU A 58 7.87 10.26 -9.16
N ARG A 59 7.61 9.52 -8.08
CA ARG A 59 7.53 10.02 -6.70
C ARG A 59 8.78 9.71 -5.87
N GLY A 60 9.84 9.23 -6.52
CA GLY A 60 11.13 8.90 -5.92
C GLY A 60 11.31 7.43 -5.54
N GLY A 61 10.45 6.55 -6.04
CA GLY A 61 10.57 5.10 -5.86
C GLY A 61 10.63 4.66 -4.40
N VAL A 62 11.55 3.75 -4.07
CA VAL A 62 11.73 3.25 -2.70
C VAL A 62 12.02 4.39 -1.72
N ASP A 63 12.92 5.32 -2.07
CA ASP A 63 13.25 6.47 -1.21
C ASP A 63 12.04 7.39 -1.02
N GLY A 64 11.20 7.52 -2.04
CA GLY A 64 9.94 8.24 -2.00
C GLY A 64 8.95 7.62 -1.01
N ALA A 65 8.79 6.30 -1.06
CA ALA A 65 7.93 5.57 -0.13
C ALA A 65 8.44 5.70 1.31
N ILE A 66 9.75 5.57 1.55
CA ILE A 66 10.36 5.73 2.87
C ILE A 66 10.11 7.14 3.41
N ARG A 67 10.33 8.18 2.60
CA ARG A 67 10.09 9.57 2.99
C ARG A 67 8.62 9.83 3.34
N ASP A 68 7.70 9.33 2.52
CA ASP A 68 6.29 9.71 2.57
C ASP A 68 5.47 8.84 3.55
N LEU A 69 5.87 7.60 3.84
CA LEU A 69 5.13 6.64 4.70
C LEU A 69 5.71 6.48 6.12
N GLY A 70 6.53 7.43 6.59
CA GLY A 70 7.01 7.43 7.98
C GLY A 70 8.32 6.67 8.21
N GLY A 71 9.21 6.62 7.21
CA GLY A 71 10.60 6.22 7.36
C GLY A 71 10.77 4.73 7.66
N GLN A 72 11.20 4.41 8.88
CA GLN A 72 11.54 3.03 9.27
C GLN A 72 10.33 2.09 9.26
N HIS A 73 9.11 2.62 9.30
CA HIS A 73 7.87 1.84 9.33
C HIS A 73 7.39 1.42 7.93
N THR A 74 7.95 1.99 6.86
CA THR A 74 7.49 1.74 5.48
C THR A 74 7.58 0.28 5.08
N VAL A 75 8.70 -0.39 5.37
CA VAL A 75 8.90 -1.81 5.01
C VAL A 75 7.87 -2.70 5.70
N GLU A 76 7.63 -2.44 6.98
CA GLU A 76 6.66 -3.19 7.78
C GLU A 76 5.23 -2.97 7.27
N LEU A 77 4.88 -1.72 6.94
CA LEU A 77 3.58 -1.37 6.37
C LEU A 77 3.32 -2.10 5.05
N LEU A 78 4.28 -2.11 4.13
CA LEU A 78 4.15 -2.80 2.85
C LEU A 78 4.04 -4.32 3.03
N ARG A 79 4.79 -4.89 3.98
CA ARG A 79 4.68 -6.31 4.35
C ARG A 79 3.28 -6.64 4.87
N THR A 80 2.76 -5.83 5.79
CA THR A 80 1.39 -5.98 6.33
C THR A 80 0.36 -5.90 5.21
N LEU A 81 0.47 -4.96 4.27
CA LEU A 81 -0.46 -4.90 3.14
C LEU A 81 -0.40 -6.15 2.25
N ASN A 82 0.80 -6.64 1.93
CA ASN A 82 0.94 -7.89 1.19
C ASN A 82 0.25 -9.06 1.90
N GLU A 83 0.38 -9.16 3.22
CA GLU A 83 -0.24 -10.25 3.99
C GLU A 83 -1.75 -10.11 4.10
N GLU A 84 -2.23 -8.97 4.61
CA GLU A 84 -3.64 -8.72 4.91
C GLU A 84 -4.50 -8.72 3.64
N LEU A 85 -3.97 -8.21 2.53
CA LEU A 85 -4.75 -8.08 1.30
C LEU A 85 -4.80 -9.38 0.50
N THR A 86 -3.80 -10.24 0.59
CA THR A 86 -3.70 -11.48 -0.22
C THR A 86 -4.31 -12.71 0.44
N ALA A 87 -4.50 -12.72 1.77
CA ALA A 87 -5.00 -13.85 2.59
C ALA A 87 -6.48 -14.22 2.37
#